data_AF-A0A928VGF8-F1
#
_entry.id   AF-A0A928VGF8-F1
#
_cell.length_a   1.000
_cell.length_b   1.000
_cell.length_c   1.000
_cell.angle_alpha   90.00
_cell.angle_beta   90.00
_cell.angle_gamma   90.00
#
_symmetry.space_group_name_H-M   'P 1'
#
loop_
_entity.id
_entity.type
_entity.pdbx_description
1 polymer ?
#
loop_
_entity_poly.entity_id
_entity_poly.type
_entity_poly.pdbx_seq_one_letter_code
_entity_poly.pdbx_strand_id
1 'polypeptide(L)' 'MTFQQSFTSLKRHMAEYRPQLEKAIAAIEKLEATDPDSEEFSQALADLQVAATVLEPYSEGIVESIEQFTEDRPD' A
#
# COMPACT_ATOMS: atom_id res chain seq x y z
N MET A 1 -21.10 -15.58 11.17
CA MET A 1 -21.04 -14.10 11.23
C MET A 1 -19.60 -13.59 11.06
N THR A 2 -18.59 -14.41 11.38
CA THR A 2 -17.15 -14.10 11.29
C THR A 2 -16.68 -13.73 9.88
N PHE A 3 -17.01 -14.53 8.86
CA PHE A 3 -16.62 -14.26 7.46
C PHE A 3 -17.03 -12.88 6.90
N GLN A 4 -18.22 -12.38 7.23
CA GLN A 4 -18.65 -11.05 6.77
C GLN A 4 -17.88 -9.93 7.46
N GLN A 5 -17.45 -10.14 8.72
CA GLN A 5 -16.67 -9.18 9.47
C GLN A 5 -15.22 -9.13 8.97
N SER A 6 -14.57 -10.28 8.78
CA SER A 6 -13.21 -10.34 8.20
C SER A 6 -13.17 -9.79 6.77
N PHE A 7 -14.17 -10.07 5.94
CA PHE A 7 -14.26 -9.46 4.61
C PHE A 7 -14.40 -7.93 4.64
N THR A 8 -15.17 -7.41 5.60
CA THR A 8 -15.33 -5.97 5.78
C THR A 8 -14.03 -5.32 6.27
N SER A 9 -13.29 -5.98 7.16
CA SER A 9 -11.96 -5.55 7.61
C SER A 9 -10.98 -5.50 6.45
N LEU A 10 -10.93 -6.56 5.64
CA LEU A 10 -10.06 -6.63 4.46
C LEU A 10 -10.35 -5.51 3.47
N LYS A 11 -11.63 -5.24 3.16
CA LYS A 11 -12.00 -4.12 2.29
C LYS A 11 -11.53 -2.77 2.80
N ARG A 12 -11.58 -2.54 4.11
CA ARG A 12 -11.11 -1.29 4.72
C ARG A 12 -9.61 -1.13 4.52
N HIS A 13 -8.83 -2.14 4.91
CA HIS A 13 -7.37 -2.11 4.74
C HIS A 13 -6.98 -1.97 3.27
N MET A 14 -7.65 -2.66 2.34
CA MET A 14 -7.43 -2.49 0.91
C MET A 14 -7.71 -1.05 0.43
N ALA A 15 -8.77 -0.42 0.91
CA ALA A 15 -9.12 0.95 0.53
C ALA A 15 -8.10 1.98 1.04
N GLU A 16 -7.45 1.71 2.17
CA GLU A 16 -6.42 2.58 2.74
C GLU A 16 -5.02 2.30 2.15
N TYR A 17 -4.73 1.04 1.82
CA TYR A 17 -3.45 0.60 1.26
C TYR A 17 -3.28 1.02 -0.21
N ARG A 18 -4.32 0.82 -1.02
CA ARG A 18 -4.31 1.12 -2.46
C ARG A 18 -3.80 2.53 -2.83
N PRO A 19 -4.30 3.63 -2.25
CA PRO A 19 -3.85 4.96 -2.64
C PRO A 19 -2.38 5.22 -2.31
N GLN A 20 -1.82 4.54 -1.29
CA GLN A 20 -0.41 4.68 -0.96
C GLN A 20 0.47 3.89 -1.94
N LEU A 21 0.01 2.71 -2.38
CA LEU A 21 0.64 1.97 -3.47
C LEU A 21 0.66 2.79 -4.77
N GLU A 22 -0.47 3.41 -5.13
CA GLU A 22 -0.56 4.23 -6.34
C GLU A 22 0.41 5.41 -6.30
N LYS A 23 0.61 6.04 -5.14
CA LYS A 23 1.63 7.08 -4.95
C LYS A 23 3.06 6.55 -5.07
N ALA A 24 3.35 5.40 -4.45
CA ALA A 24 4.68 4.79 -4.54
C ALA A 24 5.01 4.42 -6.00
N ILE A 25 4.05 3.83 -6.73
CA ILE A 25 4.20 3.50 -8.14
C ILE A 25 4.48 4.75 -8.96
N ALA A 26 3.67 5.82 -8.80
CA ALA A 26 3.88 7.06 -9.54
C ALA A 26 5.25 7.71 -9.24
N ALA A 27 5.73 7.63 -8.01
CA ALA A 27 7.05 8.11 -7.63
C ALA A 27 8.17 7.29 -8.30
N ILE A 28 8.03 5.96 -8.34
CA ILE A 28 8.98 5.06 -9.03
C ILE A 28 9.01 5.35 -10.53
N GLU A 29 7.85 5.45 -11.18
CA GLU A 29 7.76 5.77 -12.61
C GLU A 29 8.44 7.12 -12.92
N LYS A 30 8.30 8.09 -12.02
CA LYS A 30 8.98 9.39 -12.17
C LYS A 30 10.49 9.27 -11.99
N LEU A 31 10.99 8.50 -11.03
CA LEU A 31 12.42 8.24 -10.85
C LEU A 31 13.04 7.54 -12.07
N GLU A 32 12.30 6.62 -12.71
CA GLU A 32 12.76 5.93 -13.92
C GLU A 32 12.80 6.83 -15.16
N ALA A 33 11.99 7.89 -15.18
CA ALA A 33 11.86 8.80 -16.33
C ALA A 33 12.64 10.12 -16.21
N THR A 34 13.19 10.44 -15.03
CA THR A 34 13.85 11.73 -14.76
C THR A 34 15.36 11.59 -14.63
N ASP A 35 16.08 12.69 -14.90
CA ASP A 35 17.53 12.73 -14.73
C ASP A 35 17.90 12.68 -13.23
N PRO A 36 18.83 11.82 -12.80
CA PRO A 36 19.21 11.67 -11.39
C PRO A 36 19.69 12.94 -10.69
N ASP A 37 20.25 13.90 -11.44
CA ASP A 37 20.75 15.17 -10.90
C ASP A 37 19.68 16.27 -10.90
N SER A 38 18.45 15.95 -11.34
CA SER A 38 17.34 16.90 -11.37
C SER A 38 16.63 17.07 -10.01
N GLU A 39 16.08 18.26 -9.79
CA GLU A 39 15.19 18.52 -8.64
C GLU A 39 13.95 17.61 -8.68
N GLU A 40 13.48 17.25 -9.88
CA GLU A 40 12.32 16.38 -10.07
C GLU A 40 12.56 14.96 -9.56
N PHE A 41 13.76 14.42 -9.78
CA PHE A 41 14.20 13.13 -9.24
C PHE A 41 14.29 13.20 -7.71
N SER A 42 14.87 14.27 -7.17
CA SER A 42 15.00 14.48 -5.73
C SER A 42 13.61 14.53 -5.04
N GLN A 43 12.65 15.21 -5.67
CA GLN A 43 11.27 15.25 -5.17
C GLN A 43 10.60 13.87 -5.26
N ALA A 44 10.76 13.16 -6.38
CA ALA A 44 10.20 11.82 -6.55
C ALA A 44 10.76 10.83 -5.51
N LEU A 45 12.03 10.96 -5.15
CA LEU A 45 12.64 10.13 -4.11
C LEU A 45 12.05 10.42 -2.73
N ALA A 46 11.82 11.70 -2.40
CA ALA A 46 11.15 12.11 -1.18
C ALA A 46 9.70 11.59 -1.12
N ASP A 47 8.97 11.71 -2.23
CA ASP A 47 7.59 11.21 -2.35
C ASP A 47 7.54 9.67 -2.15
N LEU A 48 8.49 8.94 -2.74
CA LEU A 48 8.63 7.50 -2.55
C LEU A 48 8.94 7.15 -1.11
N GLN A 49 9.85 7.87 -0.45
CA GLN A 49 10.17 7.65 0.96
C GLN A 49 8.92 7.81 1.84
N VAL A 50 8.16 8.88 1.65
CA VAL A 50 6.92 9.11 2.40
C VAL A 50 5.92 7.98 2.15
N ALA A 51 5.72 7.58 0.89
CA ALA A 51 4.82 6.48 0.55
C ALA A 51 5.27 5.17 1.20
N ALA A 52 6.57 4.85 1.20
CA ALA A 52 7.13 3.66 1.81
C ALA A 52 6.93 3.63 3.34
N THR A 53 7.20 4.75 4.03
CA THR A 53 6.99 4.86 5.48
C THR A 53 5.52 4.70 5.87
N VAL A 54 4.59 5.15 5.02
CA VAL A 54 3.16 4.91 5.24
C VAL A 54 2.80 3.46 4.89
N LEU A 55 3.32 2.90 3.80
CA LEU A 55 2.98 1.54 3.37
C LEU A 55 3.43 0.47 4.37
N GLU A 56 4.54 0.65 5.08
CA GLU A 56 5.08 -0.33 6.03
C GLU A 56 4.03 -0.76 7.08
N PRO A 57 3.49 0.12 7.95
CA PRO A 57 2.50 -0.29 8.94
C PRO A 57 1.17 -0.74 8.33
N TYR A 58 0.77 -0.21 7.17
CA TYR A 58 -0.46 -0.69 6.51
C TYR A 58 -0.28 -2.07 5.86
N SER A 59 0.97 -2.44 5.51
CA SER A 59 1.29 -3.76 4.98
C SER A 59 1.10 -4.85 6.03
N GLU A 60 1.35 -4.54 7.31
CA GLU A 60 1.06 -5.47 8.41
C GLU A 60 -0.46 -5.71 8.53
N GLY A 61 -1.25 -4.63 8.64
CA GLY A 61 -2.71 -4.76 8.82
C GLY A 61 -3.44 -5.41 7.63
N ILE A 62 -2.96 -5.19 6.39
CA ILE A 62 -3.52 -5.87 5.22
C ILE A 62 -3.17 -7.36 5.21
N VAL A 63 -1.95 -7.75 5.62
CA VAL A 63 -1.55 -9.15 5.75
C VAL A 63 -2.41 -9.85 6.79
N GLU A 64 -2.53 -9.30 8.00
CA GLU A 64 -3.38 -9.86 9.05
C GLU A 64 -4.84 -10.01 8.60
N SER A 65 -5.37 -9.02 7.87
CA SER A 65 -6.74 -9.08 7.36
C SER A 65 -6.93 -10.13 6.26
N ILE A 66 -5.90 -10.39 5.44
CA ILE A 66 -5.92 -11.45 4.42
C ILE A 66 -5.90 -12.82 5.11
N GLU A 67 -5.04 -12.99 6.12
CA GLU A 67 -4.94 -14.23 6.90
C GLU A 67 -6.28 -14.55 7.58
N GLN A 68 -6.84 -13.60 8.33
CA GLN A 68 -8.15 -13.75 8.99
C GLN A 68 -9.27 -14.08 8.01
N PHE A 69 -9.32 -13.40 6.86
CA PHE A 69 -10.33 -13.69 5.83
C PHE A 69 -10.18 -15.09 5.24
N THR A 70 -8.94 -15.56 5.09
CA THR A 70 -8.63 -16.90 4.55
C THR A 70 -9.03 -17.98 5.55
N GLU A 71 -8.75 -17.79 6.83
CA GLU A 71 -9.13 -18.71 7.92
C GLU A 71 -10.64 -18.77 8.15
N ASP A 72 -11.34 -17.63 8.05
CA ASP A 72 -12.81 -17.56 8.22
C ASP A 72 -13.60 -18.10 7.03
N ARG A 73 -12.93 -18.42 5.91
CA ARG A 73 -13.59 -18.89 4.70
C ARG A 73 -14.19 -20.28 4.96
N PRO A 74 -15.52 -20.45 4.84
CA PRO A 74 -16.10 -21.78 4.91
C PRO A 74 -15.65 -22.60 3.69
N ASP A 75 -15.18 -23.83 3.93
CA ASP A 75 -14.88 -24.85 2.90
C ASP A 75 -16.02 -25.02 1.89
#